data_AF-A0A951X1E4-F1
#
_entry.id   AF-A0A951X1E4-F1
#
_cell.length_a   1.000
_cell.length_b   1.000
_cell.length_c   1.000
_cell.angle_alpha   90.00
_cell.angle_beta   90.00
_cell.angle_gamma   90.00
#
_symmetry.space_group_name_H-M   'P 1'
#
loop_
_entity.id
_entity.type
_entity.pdbx_description
1 polymer ?
#
loop_
_entity_poly.entity_id
_entity_poly.type
_entity_poly.pdbx_seq_one_letter_code
_entity_poly.pdbx_strand_id
1 'polypeptide(L)'
;MSSGPLPSQDAATVDDLLTRADLLRRELSSNFRDQLVQALYADAEQIAGHAVKATGSRGWDWDQRIDRLITSPLWGLPIMVAVLSVVFWITIVGANYPSQWLAAGLFAIEEAGSALFTAWRLPWWLTGFLWHGIFRGTAWVVSVMLPPMAIFFPLFTILE
;
A
#
# COMPACT_ATOMS: atom_id res chain seq x y z
N MET A 1 -31.33 15.54 -59.48
CA MET A 1 -30.37 15.15 -58.43
C MET A 1 -30.40 13.63 -58.33
N SER A 2 -29.49 12.96 -59.02
CA SER A 2 -29.40 11.50 -59.08
C SER A 2 -27.99 11.13 -58.64
N SER A 3 -27.80 10.95 -57.35
CA SER A 3 -26.60 10.37 -56.76
C SER A 3 -26.61 8.88 -57.11
N GLY A 4 -26.00 8.52 -58.25
CA GLY A 4 -25.73 7.12 -58.56
C GLY A 4 -24.78 6.54 -57.50
N PRO A 5 -25.07 5.36 -56.90
CA PRO A 5 -24.17 4.77 -55.91
C PRO A 5 -22.83 4.42 -56.56
N LEU A 6 -21.74 4.72 -55.85
CA LEU A 6 -20.36 4.44 -56.25
C LEU A 6 -20.15 2.95 -56.57
N PRO A 7 -19.24 2.62 -57.51
CA PRO A 7 -19.06 1.27 -58.05
C PRO A 7 -18.66 0.26 -56.97
N SER A 8 -19.34 -0.88 -56.97
CA SER A 8 -19.20 -2.05 -56.11
C SER A 8 -17.87 -2.82 -56.23
N GLN A 9 -16.80 -2.21 -56.74
CA GLN A 9 -15.50 -2.87 -56.96
C GLN A 9 -14.62 -2.87 -55.69
N ASP A 10 -14.72 -1.83 -54.85
CA ASP A 10 -13.94 -1.74 -53.61
C ASP A 10 -14.42 -2.75 -52.55
N ALA A 11 -15.74 -2.95 -52.43
CA ALA A 11 -16.32 -3.90 -51.47
C ALA A 11 -15.92 -5.35 -51.77
N ALA A 12 -15.97 -5.77 -53.05
CA ALA A 12 -15.55 -7.10 -53.48
C ALA A 12 -14.05 -7.35 -53.26
N THR A 13 -13.22 -6.30 -53.36
CA THR A 13 -11.77 -6.37 -53.16
C THR A 13 -11.41 -6.45 -51.67
N VAL A 14 -12.12 -5.69 -50.82
CA VAL A 14 -11.95 -5.76 -49.35
C VAL A 14 -12.42 -7.10 -48.81
N ASP A 15 -13.55 -7.61 -49.29
CA ASP A 15 -14.05 -8.93 -48.88
C ASP A 15 -13.12 -10.07 -49.32
N ASP A 16 -12.49 -9.98 -50.50
CA ASP A 16 -11.48 -10.95 -50.93
C ASP A 16 -10.20 -10.89 -50.06
N LEU A 17 -9.76 -9.69 -49.69
CA LEU A 17 -8.63 -9.50 -48.77
C LEU A 17 -8.92 -10.06 -47.37
N LEU A 18 -10.11 -9.81 -46.83
CA LEU A 18 -10.53 -10.34 -45.53
C LEU A 18 -10.66 -11.86 -45.58
N THR A 19 -11.22 -12.41 -46.66
CA THR A 19 -11.35 -13.87 -46.86
C THR A 19 -9.97 -14.54 -46.95
N ARG A 20 -9.03 -13.94 -47.70
CA ARG A 20 -7.63 -14.43 -47.76
C ARG A 20 -6.91 -14.33 -46.42
N ALA A 21 -7.10 -13.24 -45.68
CA ALA A 21 -6.52 -13.07 -44.36
C ALA A 21 -7.04 -14.13 -43.37
N ASP A 22 -8.34 -14.45 -43.41
CA ASP A 22 -8.95 -15.47 -42.55
C ASP A 22 -8.51 -16.90 -42.91
N LEU A 23 -8.31 -17.19 -44.21
CA LEU A 23 -7.76 -18.48 -44.64
C LEU A 23 -6.32 -18.66 -44.12
N LEU A 24 -5.46 -17.65 -44.30
CA LEU A 24 -4.08 -17.67 -43.80
C LEU A 24 -4.03 -17.74 -42.27
N ARG A 25 -4.93 -17.04 -41.57
CA ARG A 25 -5.02 -17.07 -40.10
C ARG A 25 -5.30 -18.48 -39.57
N ARG A 26 -6.07 -19.28 -40.30
CA ARG A 26 -6.41 -20.67 -39.92
C ARG A 26 -5.27 -21.65 -40.15
N GLU A 27 -4.33 -21.33 -41.05
CA GLU A 27 -3.12 -22.13 -41.30
C GLU A 27 -1.99 -21.85 -40.30
N LEU A 28 -2.09 -20.77 -39.53
CA LEU A 28 -1.08 -20.43 -38.52
C LEU A 28 -1.18 -21.32 -37.29
N SER A 29 -0.05 -21.88 -36.88
CA SER A 29 0.07 -22.72 -35.68
C SER A 29 -0.32 -21.97 -34.40
N SER A 30 -0.74 -22.70 -33.36
CA SER A 30 -1.07 -22.13 -32.04
C SER A 30 0.03 -21.24 -31.46
N ASN A 31 1.28 -21.52 -31.81
CA ASN A 31 2.48 -20.84 -31.29
C ASN A 31 2.82 -19.56 -32.06
N PHE A 32 2.11 -19.25 -33.16
CA PHE A 32 2.39 -18.04 -33.95
C PHE A 32 2.21 -16.77 -33.13
N ARG A 33 1.19 -16.73 -32.27
CA ARG A 33 0.99 -15.59 -31.37
C ARG A 33 2.17 -15.42 -30.42
N ASP A 34 2.66 -16.50 -29.84
CA ASP A 34 3.79 -16.47 -28.91
C ASP A 34 5.07 -16.03 -29.62
N GLN A 35 5.31 -16.53 -30.83
CA GLN A 35 6.45 -16.12 -31.67
C GLN A 35 6.37 -14.64 -32.07
N LEU A 36 5.18 -14.16 -32.44
CA LEU A 36 4.96 -12.75 -32.80
C LEU A 36 5.17 -11.83 -31.60
N VAL A 37 4.67 -12.23 -30.42
CA VAL A 37 4.93 -11.52 -29.16
C VAL A 37 6.42 -11.52 -28.84
N GLN A 38 7.10 -12.66 -28.98
CA GLN A 38 8.54 -12.76 -28.73
C GLN A 38 9.36 -11.85 -29.68
N ALA A 39 8.99 -11.81 -30.96
CA ALA A 39 9.64 -10.92 -31.93
C ALA A 39 9.41 -9.43 -31.59
N LEU A 40 8.19 -9.06 -31.19
CA LEU A 40 7.86 -7.70 -30.74
C LEU A 40 8.66 -7.29 -29.51
N TYR A 41 8.80 -8.18 -28.53
CA TYR A 41 9.62 -7.93 -27.34
C TYR A 41 11.11 -7.82 -27.69
N ALA A 42 11.62 -8.66 -28.59
CA ALA A 42 13.02 -8.60 -29.03
C ALA A 42 13.34 -7.27 -29.75
N ASP A 43 12.45 -6.80 -30.63
CA ASP A 43 12.60 -5.50 -31.29
C ASP A 43 12.55 -4.35 -30.28
N ALA A 44 11.61 -4.40 -29.32
CA ALA A 44 11.52 -3.39 -28.27
C ALA A 44 12.77 -3.35 -27.38
N GLU A 45 13.32 -4.51 -27.02
CA GLU A 45 14.56 -4.63 -26.26
C GLU A 45 15.76 -4.06 -27.03
N GLN A 46 15.87 -4.36 -28.32
CA GLN A 46 16.91 -3.82 -29.18
C GLN A 46 16.84 -2.28 -29.24
N ILE A 47 15.63 -1.72 -29.43
CA ILE A 47 15.41 -0.27 -29.45
C ILE A 47 15.77 0.35 -28.09
N ALA A 48 15.31 -0.25 -26.99
CA ALA A 48 15.59 0.22 -25.64
C ALA A 48 17.10 0.18 -25.31
N GLY A 49 17.80 -0.88 -25.71
CA GLY A 49 19.24 -1.05 -25.52
C GLY A 49 20.06 -0.03 -26.30
N HIS A 50 19.57 0.45 -27.44
CA HIS A 50 20.21 1.52 -28.20
C HIS A 50 19.94 2.91 -27.61
N ALA A 51 18.77 3.11 -26.99
CA ALA A 51 18.35 4.39 -26.41
C ALA A 51 18.88 4.61 -24.97
N VAL A 52 19.11 3.54 -24.20
CA VAL A 52 19.53 3.62 -22.80
C VAL A 52 20.98 3.24 -22.65
N LYS A 53 21.83 4.20 -22.26
CA LYS A 53 23.16 3.91 -21.72
C LYS A 53 23.03 3.54 -20.26
N ALA A 54 23.17 2.26 -19.93
CA ALA A 54 23.28 1.79 -18.55
C ALA A 54 24.53 2.42 -17.92
N THR A 55 24.33 3.48 -17.15
CA THR A 55 25.43 4.25 -16.54
C THR A 55 25.71 3.63 -15.17
N GLY A 56 26.80 2.86 -15.07
CA GLY A 56 27.44 2.54 -13.78
C GLY A 56 26.80 1.43 -12.94
N SER A 57 27.30 0.22 -13.10
CA SER A 57 26.97 -1.02 -12.38
C SER A 57 27.40 -1.10 -10.89
N ARG A 58 27.48 0.03 -10.16
CA ARG A 58 27.95 0.01 -8.76
C ARG A 58 26.84 0.12 -7.70
N GLY A 59 25.69 0.69 -8.03
CA GLY A 59 24.52 0.72 -7.13
C GLY A 59 23.69 -0.56 -7.18
N TRP A 60 23.66 -1.24 -8.32
CA TRP A 60 22.74 -2.36 -8.56
C TRP A 60 23.07 -3.62 -7.75
N ASP A 61 24.35 -3.84 -7.42
CA ASP A 61 24.79 -5.03 -6.69
C ASP A 61 24.35 -5.03 -5.21
N TRP A 62 24.32 -3.86 -4.55
CA TRP A 62 23.94 -3.78 -3.14
C TRP A 62 22.44 -3.92 -2.95
N ASP A 63 21.64 -3.19 -3.74
CA ASP A 63 20.18 -3.31 -3.72
C ASP A 63 19.75 -4.74 -4.06
N GLN A 64 20.30 -5.36 -5.12
CA GLN A 64 19.97 -6.75 -5.47
C GLN A 64 20.39 -7.78 -4.42
N ARG A 65 21.48 -7.54 -3.67
CA ARG A 65 21.90 -8.46 -2.60
C ARG A 65 21.00 -8.33 -1.38
N ILE A 66 20.59 -7.10 -1.05
CA ILE A 66 19.63 -6.82 0.02
C ILE A 66 18.28 -7.43 -0.33
N ASP A 67 17.77 -7.20 -1.53
CA ASP A 67 16.51 -7.78 -1.99
C ASP A 67 16.53 -9.30 -1.94
N ARG A 68 17.63 -9.93 -2.39
CA ARG A 68 17.78 -11.38 -2.37
C ARG A 68 17.88 -11.96 -0.96
N LEU A 69 18.45 -11.20 -0.02
CA LEU A 69 18.50 -11.59 1.39
C LEU A 69 17.09 -11.50 2.01
N ILE A 70 16.37 -10.40 1.77
CA ILE A 70 15.02 -10.13 2.27
C ILE A 70 13.99 -11.10 1.67
N THR A 71 14.07 -11.39 0.37
CA THR A 71 13.12 -12.26 -0.35
C THR A 71 13.46 -13.75 -0.26
N SER A 72 14.56 -14.13 0.41
CA SER A 72 14.88 -15.54 0.52
C SER A 72 13.84 -16.27 1.40
N PRO A 73 13.39 -17.47 1.01
CA PRO A 73 12.34 -18.20 1.74
C PRO A 73 12.76 -18.61 3.16
N LEU A 74 14.07 -18.67 3.43
CA LEU A 74 14.61 -19.06 4.74
C LEU A 74 14.99 -17.85 5.61
N TRP A 75 15.54 -16.77 5.05
CA TRP A 75 15.92 -15.58 5.82
C TRP A 75 14.84 -14.49 5.87
N GLY A 76 13.87 -14.51 4.97
CA GLY A 76 12.77 -13.54 4.97
C GLY A 76 11.98 -13.57 6.28
N LEU A 77 11.66 -14.76 6.80
CA LEU A 77 10.93 -14.90 8.07
C LEU A 77 11.75 -14.36 9.29
N PRO A 78 13.01 -14.79 9.53
CA PRO A 78 13.84 -14.21 10.57
C PRO A 78 14.01 -12.69 10.47
N ILE A 79 14.23 -12.16 9.25
CA ILE A 79 14.42 -10.73 9.01
C ILE A 79 13.13 -9.96 9.32
N MET A 80 11.99 -10.45 8.86
CA MET A 80 10.69 -9.86 9.14
C MET A 80 10.43 -9.81 10.65
N VAL A 81 10.70 -10.88 11.38
CA VAL A 81 10.58 -10.91 12.85
C VAL A 81 11.53 -9.92 13.51
N ALA A 82 12.77 -9.80 13.03
CA ALA A 82 13.74 -8.85 13.57
C ALA A 82 13.28 -7.40 13.36
N VAL A 83 12.86 -7.04 12.15
CA VAL A 83 12.33 -5.70 11.83
C VAL A 83 11.09 -5.41 12.66
N LEU A 84 10.14 -6.34 12.72
CA LEU A 84 8.93 -6.19 13.55
C LEU A 84 9.29 -6.00 15.02
N SER A 85 10.26 -6.75 15.55
CA SER A 85 10.72 -6.63 16.94
C SER A 85 11.30 -5.24 17.23
N VAL A 86 12.10 -4.70 16.29
CA VAL A 86 12.65 -3.34 16.40
C VAL A 86 11.54 -2.30 16.36
N VAL A 87 10.60 -2.41 15.41
CA VAL A 87 9.44 -1.49 15.32
C VAL A 87 8.60 -1.55 16.59
N PHE A 88 8.35 -2.75 17.12
CA PHE A 88 7.57 -2.95 18.33
C PHE A 88 8.28 -2.38 19.57
N TRP A 89 9.60 -2.59 19.68
CA TRP A 89 10.43 -1.99 20.72
C TRP A 89 10.36 -0.47 20.70
N ILE A 90 10.56 0.13 19.51
CA ILE A 90 10.45 1.59 19.32
C ILE A 90 9.05 2.06 19.69
N THR A 91 8.02 1.33 19.30
CA THR A 91 6.63 1.69 19.59
C THR A 91 6.34 1.66 21.08
N ILE A 92 6.74 0.61 21.82
CA ILE A 92 6.50 0.52 23.28
C ILE A 92 7.22 1.66 24.02
N VAL A 93 8.52 1.81 23.78
CA VAL A 93 9.33 2.82 24.48
C VAL A 93 8.91 4.23 24.06
N GLY A 94 8.72 4.43 22.77
CA GLY A 94 8.33 5.70 22.17
C GLY A 94 6.94 6.15 22.60
N ALA A 95 5.96 5.24 22.66
CA ALA A 95 4.58 5.54 23.03
C ALA A 95 4.43 5.88 24.51
N ASN A 96 5.34 5.42 25.38
CA ASN A 96 5.28 5.69 26.81
C ASN A 96 5.32 7.19 27.12
N TYR A 97 6.13 7.96 26.40
CA TYR A 97 6.22 9.42 26.58
C TYR A 97 4.92 10.18 26.23
N PRO A 98 4.38 10.08 25.00
CA PRO A 98 3.11 10.72 24.64
C PRO A 98 1.94 10.15 25.44
N SER A 99 1.96 8.87 25.82
CA SER A 99 0.96 8.27 26.71
C SER A 99 0.91 8.97 28.06
N GLN A 100 2.07 9.22 28.68
CA GLN A 100 2.16 9.93 29.95
C GLN A 100 1.65 11.38 29.84
N TRP A 101 2.01 12.09 28.76
CA TRP A 101 1.52 13.45 28.54
C TRP A 101 0.00 13.50 28.34
N LEU A 102 -0.54 12.57 27.54
CA LEU A 102 -1.97 12.48 27.30
C LEU A 102 -2.74 12.09 28.57
N ALA A 103 -2.22 11.12 29.33
CA ALA A 103 -2.77 10.73 30.62
C ALA A 103 -2.75 11.90 31.62
N ALA A 104 -1.63 12.62 31.74
CA ALA A 104 -1.53 13.78 32.63
C ALA A 104 -2.56 14.86 32.27
N GLY A 105 -2.72 15.17 30.98
CA GLY A 105 -3.72 16.15 30.51
C GLY A 105 -5.16 15.70 30.78
N LEU A 106 -5.49 14.44 30.45
CA LEU A 106 -6.84 13.91 30.66
C LEU A 106 -7.19 13.75 32.15
N PHE A 107 -6.24 13.35 32.99
CA PHE A 107 -6.45 13.27 34.44
C PHE A 107 -6.51 14.66 35.09
N ALA A 108 -5.78 15.66 34.59
CA ALA A 108 -5.96 17.04 35.04
C ALA A 108 -7.38 17.55 34.73
N ILE A 109 -7.93 17.20 33.57
CA ILE A 109 -9.34 17.46 33.24
C ILE A 109 -10.24 16.73 34.23
N GLU A 110 -9.96 15.45 34.54
CA GLU A 110 -10.69 14.68 35.54
C GLU A 110 -10.74 15.41 36.90
N GLU A 111 -9.62 15.90 37.40
CA GLU A 111 -9.59 16.60 38.68
C GLU A 111 -10.40 17.90 38.64
N ALA A 112 -10.25 18.69 37.58
CA ALA A 112 -11.00 19.94 37.39
C ALA A 112 -12.52 19.70 37.31
N GLY A 113 -12.95 18.67 36.58
CA GLY A 113 -14.36 18.33 36.51
C GLY A 113 -14.90 17.82 37.84
N SER A 114 -14.13 17.00 38.58
CA SER A 114 -14.53 16.52 39.92
C SER A 114 -14.77 17.70 40.88
N ALA A 115 -13.92 18.72 40.82
CA ALA A 115 -14.10 19.95 41.60
C ALA A 115 -15.38 20.70 41.21
N LEU A 116 -15.71 20.76 39.91
CA LEU A 116 -16.95 21.38 39.42
C LEU A 116 -18.20 20.60 39.85
N PHE A 117 -18.19 19.26 39.75
CA PHE A 117 -19.28 18.40 40.21
C PHE A 117 -19.54 18.58 41.72
N THR A 118 -18.47 18.75 42.49
CA THR A 118 -18.55 19.03 43.94
C THR A 118 -19.12 20.43 44.20
N ALA A 119 -18.69 21.44 43.45
CA ALA A 119 -19.20 22.81 43.56
C ALA A 119 -20.71 22.90 43.25
N TRP A 120 -21.19 22.11 42.28
CA TRP A 120 -22.60 22.01 41.93
C TRP A 120 -23.42 21.07 42.83
N ARG A 121 -22.81 20.46 43.85
CA ARG A 121 -23.44 19.52 44.80
C ARG A 121 -24.17 18.37 44.10
N LEU A 122 -23.58 17.79 43.05
CA LEU A 122 -24.19 16.63 42.40
C LEU A 122 -24.21 15.40 43.32
N PRO A 123 -25.21 14.51 43.16
CA PRO A 123 -25.26 13.25 43.89
C PRO A 123 -24.01 12.40 43.64
N TRP A 124 -23.48 11.81 44.71
CA TRP A 124 -22.25 11.01 44.67
C TRP A 124 -22.30 9.85 43.65
N TRP A 125 -23.48 9.25 43.44
CA TRP A 125 -23.65 8.14 42.49
C TRP A 125 -23.46 8.59 41.04
N LEU A 126 -23.84 9.83 40.73
CA LEU A 126 -23.79 10.37 39.37
C LEU A 126 -22.36 10.77 39.01
N THR A 127 -21.66 11.46 39.91
CA THR A 127 -20.23 11.79 39.73
C THR A 127 -19.38 10.51 39.73
N GLY A 128 -19.64 9.57 40.62
CA GLY A 128 -18.93 8.28 40.66
C GLY A 128 -19.08 7.48 39.37
N PHE A 129 -20.30 7.37 38.83
CA PHE A 129 -20.55 6.62 37.61
C PHE A 129 -20.00 7.32 36.36
N LEU A 130 -20.39 8.58 36.13
CA LEU A 130 -20.09 9.27 34.88
C LEU A 130 -18.64 9.71 34.80
N TRP A 131 -18.09 10.19 35.91
CA TRP A 131 -16.80 10.86 35.92
C TRP A 131 -15.67 9.90 36.32
N HIS A 132 -15.76 9.28 37.50
CA HIS A 132 -14.74 8.33 37.95
C HIS A 132 -14.83 6.95 37.29
N GLY A 133 -15.98 6.62 36.68
CA GLY A 133 -16.16 5.41 35.90
C GLY A 133 -15.89 5.63 34.42
N ILE A 134 -16.86 6.23 33.72
CA ILE A 134 -16.83 6.34 32.26
C ILE A 134 -15.68 7.22 31.77
N PHE A 135 -15.56 8.45 32.29
CA PHE A 135 -14.52 9.37 31.81
C PHE A 135 -13.12 8.83 32.11
N ARG A 136 -12.83 8.46 33.38
CA ARG A 136 -11.53 7.90 33.76
C ARG A 136 -11.18 6.65 32.96
N GLY A 137 -12.14 5.73 32.78
CA GLY A 137 -11.93 4.52 31.99
C GLY A 137 -11.61 4.83 30.52
N THR A 138 -12.37 5.75 29.92
CA THR A 138 -12.14 6.19 28.53
C THR A 138 -10.78 6.89 28.40
N ALA A 139 -10.45 7.78 29.33
CA ALA A 139 -9.18 8.49 29.36
C ALA A 139 -8.00 7.53 29.44
N TRP A 140 -8.10 6.49 30.29
CA TRP A 140 -7.06 5.49 30.40
C TRP A 140 -6.90 4.67 29.12
N VAL A 141 -7.99 4.18 28.54
CA VAL A 141 -7.95 3.42 27.27
C VAL A 141 -7.34 4.27 26.16
N VAL A 142 -7.78 5.51 26.02
CA VAL A 142 -7.25 6.44 24.99
C VAL A 142 -5.77 6.70 25.24
N SER A 143 -5.36 7.01 26.47
CA SER A 143 -3.96 7.26 26.79
C SER A 143 -3.03 6.07 26.56
N VAL A 144 -3.50 4.85 26.79
CA VAL A 144 -2.65 3.65 26.65
C VAL A 144 -2.66 3.10 25.23
N MET A 145 -3.79 3.18 24.51
CA MET A 145 -3.95 2.52 23.20
C MET A 145 -3.70 3.44 22.01
N LEU A 146 -4.01 4.74 22.13
CA LEU A 146 -3.85 5.69 21.03
C LEU A 146 -2.36 5.94 20.67
N PRO A 147 -1.45 6.18 21.63
CA PRO A 147 -0.07 6.51 21.30
C PRO A 147 0.71 5.37 20.61
N PRO A 148 0.60 4.09 21.02
CA PRO A 148 1.22 2.99 20.28
C PRO A 148 0.75 2.91 18.83
N MET A 149 -0.56 3.05 18.57
CA MET A 149 -1.08 3.00 17.19
C MET A 149 -0.61 4.21 16.35
N ALA A 150 -0.52 5.39 16.96
CA ALA A 150 -0.04 6.60 16.27
C ALA A 150 1.42 6.49 15.82
N ILE A 151 2.26 5.73 16.54
CA ILE A 151 3.66 5.48 16.17
C ILE A 151 3.78 4.28 15.23
N PHE A 152 3.06 3.20 15.53
CA PHE A 152 3.13 1.96 14.75
C PHE A 152 2.71 2.17 13.29
N PHE A 153 1.64 2.94 13.05
CA PHE A 153 1.08 3.11 11.72
C PHE A 153 2.08 3.76 10.73
N PRO A 154 2.69 4.93 10.99
CA PRO A 154 3.69 5.51 10.08
C PRO A 154 4.92 4.60 9.87
N LEU A 155 5.40 3.93 10.92
CA LEU A 155 6.53 3.00 10.82
C LEU A 155 6.20 1.82 9.90
N PHE A 156 4.98 1.29 9.98
CA PHE A 156 4.54 0.22 9.11
C PHE A 156 4.33 0.69 7.67
N THR A 157 3.74 1.87 7.45
CA THR A 157 3.55 2.44 6.10
C THR A 157 4.87 2.72 5.37
N ILE A 158 5.97 2.96 6.09
CA ILE A 158 7.31 3.10 5.49
C ILE A 158 7.93 1.74 5.14
N LEU A 159 7.50 0.68 5.83
CA LEU A 159 7.99 -0.68 5.64
C LEU A 159 7.20 -1.45 4.56
N GLU A 160 5.93 -1.11 4.37
CA GLU A 160 5.07 -1.55 3.26
C GLU A 160 5.53 -0.93 1.93
#